data_AF-A0A529NIN3-F1
#
_entry.id   AF-A0A529NIN3-F1
#
_cell.length_a   1.000
_cell.length_b   1.000
_cell.length_c   1.000
_cell.angle_alpha   90.00
_cell.angle_beta   90.00
_cell.angle_gamma   90.00
#
_symmetry.space_group_name_H-M   'P 1'
#
loop_
_entity.id
_entity.type
_entity.pdbx_description
1 polymer ?
#
loop_
_entity_poly.entity_id
_entity_poly.type
_entity_poly.pdbx_seq_one_letter_code
_entity_poly.pdbx_strand_id
1 'polypeptide(L)'
;MTRPYAPGYRIPTDLLLKAYASGVFPMAESASDPEVFWVRPETRGIIPLDRFHTPRSLKKTIRRHPFDIRYDFDFEATIDGCAERREERRSTWINAPIREAYVELYRLGHCH
;
A
#
# COMPACT_ATOMS: atom_id res chain seq x y z
N MET A 1 21.74 -3.62 -5.27
CA MET A 1 20.61 -3.72 -4.33
C MET A 1 20.35 -5.18 -4.08
N THR A 2 20.77 -5.70 -2.92
CA THR A 2 20.54 -7.11 -2.56
C THR A 2 19.06 -7.27 -2.19
N ARG A 3 18.35 -8.18 -2.87
CA ARG A 3 16.96 -8.52 -2.57
C ARG A 3 16.93 -9.74 -1.64
N PRO A 4 16.85 -9.57 -0.32
CA PRO A 4 16.66 -10.73 0.56
C PRO A 4 15.31 -11.37 0.27
N TYR A 5 15.35 -12.62 -0.15
CA TYR A 5 14.20 -13.46 -0.48
C TYR A 5 13.50 -13.91 0.80
N ALA A 6 12.18 -13.77 0.87
CA ALA A 6 11.40 -14.40 1.94
C ALA A 6 10.90 -15.76 1.44
N PRO A 7 11.32 -16.89 2.03
CA PRO A 7 10.78 -18.19 1.67
C PRO A 7 9.32 -18.26 2.14
N GLY A 8 8.38 -18.28 1.19
CA GLY A 8 6.98 -18.57 1.45
C GLY A 8 6.01 -17.68 0.66
N TYR A 9 4.90 -18.29 0.24
CA TYR A 9 3.76 -17.61 -0.40
C TYR A 9 2.94 -16.73 0.56
N ARG A 10 3.46 -16.39 1.75
CA ARG A 10 2.76 -15.61 2.78
C ARG A 10 3.71 -14.72 3.57
N ILE A 11 3.22 -13.57 4.00
CA ILE A 11 3.94 -12.62 4.85
C ILE A 11 3.32 -12.68 6.26
N PRO A 12 4.02 -13.20 7.28
CA PRO A 12 3.55 -13.11 8.66
C PRO A 12 3.33 -11.66 9.08
N THR A 13 2.22 -11.37 9.77
CA THR A 13 1.85 -10.00 10.15
C THR A 13 2.81 -9.40 11.18
N ASP A 14 3.34 -10.20 12.10
CA ASP A 14 4.35 -9.75 13.07
C ASP A 14 5.66 -9.37 12.39
N LEU A 15 6.06 -10.11 11.35
CA LEU A 15 7.21 -9.78 10.50
C LEU A 15 6.96 -8.47 9.75
N LEU A 16 5.77 -8.29 9.18
CA LEU A 16 5.41 -7.07 8.45
C LEU A 16 5.44 -5.84 9.36
N LEU A 17 4.92 -5.95 10.59
CA LEU A 17 5.01 -4.87 11.59
C LEU A 17 6.46 -4.54 11.97
N LYS A 18 7.30 -5.56 12.21
CA LYS A 18 8.74 -5.37 12.49
C LYS A 18 9.48 -4.73 11.31
N ALA A 19 9.12 -5.11 10.08
CA ALA A 19 9.65 -4.51 8.87
C ALA A 19 9.29 -3.02 8.80
N TYR A 20 8.01 -2.68 8.98
CA TYR A 20 7.56 -1.29 9.00
C TYR A 20 8.25 -0.46 10.09
N ALA A 21 8.38 -1.01 11.30
CA ALA A 21 9.07 -0.36 12.42
C ALA A 21 10.57 -0.11 12.14
N SER A 22 11.18 -0.90 11.25
CA SER A 22 12.58 -0.73 10.80
C SER A 22 12.72 0.01 9.47
N GLY A 23 11.62 0.55 8.92
CA GLY A 23 11.62 1.30 7.67
C GLY A 23 11.66 0.46 6.40
N VAL A 24 11.33 -0.83 6.48
CA VAL A 24 11.30 -1.80 5.39
C VAL A 24 9.85 -2.11 5.00
N PHE A 25 9.57 -2.34 3.72
CA PHE A 25 8.23 -2.70 3.24
C PHE A 25 8.30 -3.75 2.11
N PRO A 26 7.27 -4.61 1.96
CA PRO A 26 7.23 -5.64 0.93
C PRO A 26 6.74 -5.08 -0.42
N MET A 27 7.24 -5.64 -1.51
CA MET A 27 6.76 -5.43 -2.87
C MET A 27 6.87 -6.72 -3.69
N ALA A 28 6.13 -6.81 -4.80
CA ALA A 28 6.27 -7.86 -5.81
C ALA A 28 6.55 -7.24 -7.19
N GLU A 29 7.10 -8.01 -8.13
CA GLU A 29 7.33 -7.52 -9.50
C GLU A 29 6.01 -7.29 -10.24
N SER A 30 5.02 -8.15 -9.99
CA SER A 30 3.70 -8.05 -10.61
C SER A 30 2.61 -8.66 -9.72
N ALA A 31 1.35 -8.35 -9.99
CA ALA A 31 0.21 -8.91 -9.27
C ALA A 31 0.07 -10.43 -9.43
N SER A 32 0.62 -10.99 -10.52
CA SER A 32 0.67 -12.43 -10.79
C SER A 32 1.94 -13.11 -10.30
N ASP A 33 2.92 -12.35 -9.84
CA ASP A 33 4.16 -12.91 -9.30
C ASP A 33 3.88 -13.42 -7.88
N PRO A 34 4.05 -14.72 -7.59
CA PRO A 34 3.86 -15.24 -6.25
C PRO A 34 4.92 -14.75 -5.25
N GLU A 35 6.03 -14.18 -5.73
CA GLU A 35 7.17 -13.81 -4.90
C GLU A 35 7.04 -12.39 -4.33
N VAL A 36 7.64 -12.21 -3.15
CA VAL A 36 7.73 -10.92 -2.46
C VAL A 36 9.19 -10.64 -2.14
N PHE A 37 9.61 -9.39 -2.39
CA PHE A 37 10.91 -8.88 -1.97
C PHE A 37 10.74 -7.69 -1.03
N TRP A 38 11.72 -7.50 -0.15
CA TRP A 38 11.72 -6.43 0.84
C TRP A 38 12.55 -5.24 0.36
N VAL A 39 11.97 -4.04 0.50
CA VAL A 39 12.58 -2.79 0.05
C VAL A 39 12.91 -1.91 1.23
N ARG A 40 14.16 -1.42 1.26
CA ARG A 40 14.64 -0.38 2.18
C ARG A 40 15.38 0.67 1.36
N PRO A 41 14.72 1.77 0.97
CA PRO A 41 15.37 2.79 0.17
C PRO A 41 16.39 3.57 1.02
N GLU A 42 17.53 3.92 0.43
CA GLU A 42 18.53 4.80 1.05
C GLU A 42 17.97 6.22 1.23
N THR A 43 17.25 6.71 0.21
CA THR A 43 16.52 7.98 0.23
C THR A 43 15.02 7.70 0.29
N ARG A 44 14.35 8.12 1.37
CA ARG A 44 12.92 7.87 1.58
C ARG A 44 12.08 9.07 1.15
N GLY A 45 11.12 8.85 0.24
CA GLY A 45 10.08 9.84 -0.04
C GLY A 45 9.12 9.98 1.15
N ILE A 46 8.85 11.22 1.56
CA ILE A 46 7.90 11.56 2.62
C ILE A 46 6.97 12.69 2.18
N ILE A 47 5.80 12.80 2.78
CA ILE A 47 4.87 13.91 2.60
C ILE A 47 4.67 14.60 3.96
N PRO A 48 5.32 15.74 4.22
CA PRO A 48 5.08 16.52 5.42
C PRO A 48 3.65 17.10 5.38
N LEU A 49 2.82 16.70 6.35
CA LEU A 49 1.40 17.06 6.36
C LEU A 49 1.18 18.56 6.60
N ASP A 50 2.07 19.19 7.37
CA ASP A 50 2.10 20.64 7.65
C ASP A 50 2.47 21.50 6.43
N ARG A 51 3.07 20.88 5.40
CA ARG A 51 3.53 21.55 4.18
C ARG A 51 2.91 20.99 2.91
N PHE A 52 1.83 20.21 3.03
CA PHE A 52 1.17 19.63 1.87
C PHE A 52 0.64 20.73 0.93
N HIS A 53 1.13 20.74 -0.31
CA HIS A 53 0.67 21.69 -1.31
C HIS A 53 -0.67 21.23 -1.90
N THR A 54 -1.75 21.96 -1.61
CA THR A 54 -3.05 21.73 -2.26
C THR A 54 -3.27 22.76 -3.38
N PRO A 55 -3.33 22.34 -4.66
CA PRO A 55 -3.59 23.24 -5.78
C PRO A 55 -4.93 23.98 -5.64
N ARG A 56 -4.99 25.23 -6.15
CA ARG A 56 -6.20 26.08 -6.06
C ARG A 56 -7.44 25.43 -6.68
N SER A 57 -7.27 24.72 -7.81
CA SER A 57 -8.34 23.98 -8.50
C SER A 57 -8.91 22.87 -7.61
N LEU A 58 -8.04 22.08 -6.97
CA LEU A 58 -8.46 21.01 -6.06
C LEU A 58 -9.21 21.57 -4.85
N LYS A 59 -8.75 22.68 -4.24
CA LYS A 59 -9.48 23.37 -3.16
C LYS A 59 -10.89 23.78 -3.58
N LYS A 60 -11.05 24.26 -4.82
CA LYS A 60 -12.37 24.64 -5.37
C LYS A 60 -13.27 23.41 -5.55
N THR A 61 -12.72 22.28 -6.02
CA THR A 61 -13.47 21.02 -6.18
C THR A 61 -13.94 20.47 -4.84
N ILE A 62 -13.05 20.40 -3.83
CA ILE A 62 -13.38 19.86 -2.50
C ILE A 62 -14.51 20.66 -1.84
N ARG A 63 -14.50 22.00 -1.97
CA ARG A 63 -15.56 22.88 -1.43
C ARG A 63 -16.97 22.63 -1.97
N ARG A 64 -17.10 21.90 -3.09
CA ARG A 64 -18.40 21.50 -3.63
C ARG A 64 -18.96 20.23 -2.99
N HIS A 65 -18.18 19.57 -2.12
CA HIS A 65 -18.51 18.29 -1.50
C HIS A 65 -19.02 17.23 -2.51
N PRO A 66 -18.33 17.00 -3.64
CA PRO A 66 -18.80 16.06 -4.66
C PRO A 66 -18.61 14.58 -4.25
N PHE A 67 -17.87 14.33 -3.18
CA PHE A 67 -17.56 12.99 -2.68
C PHE A 67 -17.94 12.88 -1.21
N ASP A 68 -18.39 11.69 -0.83
CA ASP A 68 -18.55 11.31 0.55
C ASP A 68 -17.28 10.62 1.05
N ILE A 69 -16.66 11.15 2.10
CA ILE A 69 -15.38 10.65 2.61
C ILE A 69 -15.63 9.72 3.78
N ARG A 70 -14.99 8.55 3.73
CA ARG A 70 -15.06 7.50 4.75
C ARG A 70 -13.66 6.99 5.05
N TYR A 71 -13.49 6.45 6.25
CA TYR A 71 -12.26 5.81 6.74
C TYR A 71 -12.64 4.43 7.24
N ASP A 72 -11.78 3.43 7.05
CA ASP A 72 -11.98 2.04 7.50
C ASP A 72 -13.36 1.45 7.13
N PHE A 73 -13.96 1.92 6.03
CA PHE A 73 -15.33 1.54 5.67
C PHE A 73 -15.38 0.23 4.90
N ASP A 74 -14.47 0.06 3.95
CA ASP A 74 -14.31 -1.18 3.18
C ASP A 74 -12.85 -1.31 2.72
N PHE A 75 -12.03 -1.84 3.61
CA PHE A 75 -10.61 -2.02 3.36
C PHE A 75 -10.34 -3.00 2.21
N GLU A 76 -11.10 -4.09 2.14
CA GLU A 76 -10.95 -5.10 1.10
C GLU A 76 -11.25 -4.51 -0.29
N ALA A 77 -12.35 -3.76 -0.44
CA ALA A 77 -12.63 -3.06 -1.71
C ALA A 77 -11.58 -1.99 -2.02
N THR A 78 -11.03 -1.31 -1.01
CA THR A 78 -9.99 -0.29 -1.20
C THR A 78 -8.69 -0.91 -1.74
N ILE A 79 -8.19 -1.99 -1.12
CA ILE A 79 -6.97 -2.66 -1.58
C ILE A 79 -7.17 -3.33 -2.94
N ASP A 80 -8.37 -3.86 -3.22
CA ASP A 80 -8.72 -4.43 -4.53
C ASP A 80 -8.73 -3.36 -5.62
N GLY A 81 -9.30 -2.18 -5.33
CA GLY A 81 -9.23 -1.03 -6.24
C GLY A 81 -7.79 -0.57 -6.51
N CYS A 82 -6.90 -0.63 -5.51
CA CYS A 82 -5.47 -0.36 -5.70
C CYS A 82 -4.77 -1.44 -6.55
N ALA A 83 -5.19 -2.71 -6.44
CA ALA A 83 -4.62 -3.84 -7.17
C ALA A 83 -5.16 -3.97 -8.62
N GLU A 84 -6.21 -3.25 -8.97
CA GLU A 84 -6.90 -3.33 -10.26
C GLU A 84 -6.01 -2.92 -11.46
N ARG A 85 -6.00 -3.74 -12.53
CA ARG A 85 -5.34 -3.39 -13.80
C ARG A 85 -6.14 -2.31 -14.53
N ARG A 86 -5.45 -1.29 -15.04
CA ARG A 86 -6.06 -0.20 -15.84
C ARG A 86 -5.36 -0.09 -17.19
N GLU A 87 -5.98 0.57 -18.16
CA GLU A 87 -5.39 0.75 -19.50
C GLU A 87 -3.98 1.33 -19.45
N GLU A 88 -3.79 2.38 -18.64
CA GLU A 88 -2.50 3.05 -18.43
C GLU A 88 -1.56 2.27 -17.49
N ARG A 89 -2.09 1.32 -16.72
CA ARG A 89 -1.35 0.56 -15.71
C ARG A 89 -1.66 -0.93 -15.84
N ARG A 90 -0.92 -1.57 -16.73
CA ARG A 90 -1.11 -2.97 -17.12
C ARG A 90 -0.82 -3.98 -16.00
N SER A 91 -0.12 -3.60 -14.93
CA SER A 91 0.15 -4.45 -13.77
C SER A 91 0.38 -3.59 -12.52
N THR A 92 0.25 -4.21 -11.36
CA THR A 92 0.50 -3.62 -10.03
C THR A 92 1.50 -4.50 -9.29
N TRP A 93 2.01 -4.02 -8.15
CA TRP A 93 2.90 -4.78 -7.28
C TRP A 93 2.13 -5.54 -6.17
N ILE A 94 0.80 -5.38 -6.11
CA ILE A 94 -0.04 -5.97 -5.06
C ILE A 94 -0.45 -7.38 -5.53
N ASN A 95 0.35 -8.37 -5.15
CA ASN A 95 0.05 -9.79 -5.38
C ASN A 95 -0.78 -10.37 -4.23
N ALA A 96 -1.18 -11.65 -4.34
CA ALA A 96 -1.99 -12.31 -3.33
C ALA A 96 -1.36 -12.32 -1.91
N PRO A 97 -0.07 -12.68 -1.73
CA PRO A 97 0.58 -12.62 -0.42
C PRO A 97 0.53 -11.23 0.25
N ILE A 98 0.75 -10.16 -0.53
CA ILE A 98 0.67 -8.79 -0.04
C ILE A 98 -0.77 -8.45 0.33
N ARG A 99 -1.74 -8.71 -0.56
CA ARG A 99 -3.15 -8.46 -0.27
C ARG A 99 -3.58 -9.14 1.03
N GLU A 100 -3.30 -10.43 1.17
CA GLU A 100 -3.67 -11.22 2.35
C GLU A 100 -3.08 -10.66 3.65
N ALA A 101 -1.79 -10.29 3.63
CA ALA A 101 -1.12 -9.77 4.81
C ALA A 101 -1.68 -8.42 5.28
N TYR A 102 -2.03 -7.53 4.34
CA TYR A 102 -2.60 -6.23 4.68
C TYR A 102 -4.05 -6.32 5.13
N VAL A 103 -4.85 -7.22 4.53
CA VAL A 103 -6.21 -7.52 5.02
C VAL A 103 -6.15 -8.08 6.44
N GLU A 104 -5.19 -8.94 6.75
CA GLU A 104 -5.02 -9.45 8.10
C GLU A 104 -4.54 -8.35 9.07
N LEU A 105 -3.62 -7.47 8.66
CA LEU A 105 -3.24 -6.32 9.47
C LEU A 105 -4.41 -5.35 9.74
N TYR A 106 -5.31 -5.17 8.78
CA TYR A 106 -6.53 -4.39 8.96
C TYR A 106 -7.42 -5.05 10.04
N ARG A 107 -7.64 -6.36 9.97
CA ARG A 107 -8.39 -7.12 10.99
C ARG A 107 -7.77 -7.03 12.39
N LEU A 108 -6.44 -6.94 12.45
CA LEU A 108 -5.69 -6.75 13.71
C LEU A 108 -5.65 -5.29 14.20
N GLY A 109 -6.21 -4.32 13.45
CA GLY A 109 -6.22 -2.90 13.82
C GLY A 109 -4.89 -2.18 13.63
N HIS A 110 -4.05 -2.66 12.71
CA HIS A 110 -2.75 -2.08 12.39
C HIS A 110 -2.64 -1.50 10.97
N CYS A 111 -3.68 -1.69 10.14
CA CYS A 111 -3.79 -1.10 8.81
C CYS A 111 -5.16 -0.41 8.69
N HIS A 112 -5.23 0.66 7.89
CA HIS A 112 -6.37 1.57 7.73
C HIS A 112 -6.46 2.02 6.27
#